data_AF-A0A535JH01-F1
#
_entry.id   AF-A0A535JH01-F1
#
_cell.length_a   1.000
_cell.length_b   1.000
_cell.length_c   1.000
_cell.angle_alpha   90.00
_cell.angle_beta   90.00
_cell.angle_gamma   90.00
#
_symmetry.space_group_name_H-M   'P 1'
#
loop_
_entity.id
_entity.type
_entity.pdbx_description
1 polymer ?
#
loop_
_entity_poly.entity_id
_entity_poly.type
_entity_poly.pdbx_seq_one_letter_code
_entity_poly.pdbx_strand_id
1 'polypeptide(L)' 'MSPAAAEKVNIVNVDFYAATTYTFLGIPADLGTSIFAVGRMAGWCAHIMEQHGDNRLIRPESEYIGPTGKRWVPLAER' A
#
# COMPACT_ATOMS: atom_id res chain seq x y z
N MET A 1 -17.77 18.47 22.64
CA MET A 1 -16.70 17.59 22.12
C MET A 1 -16.94 16.20 22.69
N SER A 2 -17.19 15.20 21.84
CA SER A 2 -17.48 13.84 22.31
C SER A 2 -16.21 13.21 22.94
N PRO A 3 -16.32 12.58 24.13
CA PRO A 3 -15.19 11.97 24.88
C PRO A 3 -14.69 10.64 24.27
N ALA A 4 -14.89 10.40 22.98
CA ALA A 4 -14.60 9.12 22.32
C ALA A 4 -13.28 9.12 21.52
N ALA A 5 -12.33 10.01 21.83
CA ALA A 5 -10.93 9.72 21.57
C ALA A 5 -10.41 8.83 22.70
N ALA A 6 -11.01 7.64 22.83
CA ALA A 6 -10.43 6.57 23.63
C ALA A 6 -8.97 6.44 23.21
N GLU A 7 -8.09 6.52 24.20
CA GLU A 7 -6.65 6.37 24.13
C GLU A 7 -6.26 5.34 23.05
N LYS A 8 -5.88 5.82 21.86
CA LYS A 8 -5.45 4.95 20.77
C LYS A 8 -4.16 4.30 21.22
N VAL A 9 -4.25 3.04 21.62
CA VAL A 9 -3.08 2.18 21.84
C VAL A 9 -2.42 1.99 20.47
N ASN A 10 -1.52 2.90 20.11
CA ASN A 10 -0.67 2.77 18.95
C ASN A 10 0.51 1.89 19.35
N ILE A 11 0.30 0.58 19.31
CA ILE A 11 1.37 -0.38 19.60
C ILE A 11 2.49 -0.14 18.58
N VAL A 12 3.72 -0.04 19.08
CA VAL A 12 4.91 0.10 18.26
C VAL A 12 4.99 -1.09 17.29
N ASN A 13 4.94 -0.80 15.98
CA ASN A 13 5.09 -1.81 14.94
C ASN A 13 6.57 -2.05 14.59
N VAL A 14 6.83 -2.98 13.67
CA VAL A 14 8.19 -3.36 13.28
C VAL A 14 9.00 -2.20 12.69
N ASP A 15 8.33 -1.25 12.03
CA ASP A 15 8.99 -0.15 11.30
C ASP A 15 9.74 0.79 12.27
N PHE A 16 9.23 0.97 13.48
CA PHE A 16 9.83 1.83 14.49
C PHE A 16 11.24 1.36 14.90
N TYR A 17 11.39 0.07 15.19
CA TYR A 17 12.69 -0.50 15.55
C TYR A 17 13.56 -0.76 14.33
N ALA A 18 12.98 -1.01 13.16
CA ALA A 18 13.72 -1.10 11.90
C ALA A 18 14.43 0.22 11.56
N ALA A 19 13.74 1.36 11.68
CA ALA A 19 14.32 2.68 11.44
C ALA A 19 15.50 2.98 12.39
N THR A 20 15.34 2.68 13.67
CA THR A 20 16.40 2.83 14.68
C THR A 20 17.61 1.94 14.34
N THR A 21 17.36 0.68 13.99
CA THR A 21 18.40 -0.28 13.61
C THR A 21 19.18 0.18 12.38
N TYR A 22 18.49 0.60 11.32
CA TYR A 22 19.13 1.08 10.09
C TYR A 22 19.98 2.34 10.33
N THR A 23 19.50 3.24 11.20
CA THR A 23 20.25 4.43 11.61
C THR A 23 21.56 4.06 12.31
N PHE A 24 21.53 3.12 13.26
CA PHE A 24 22.73 2.67 13.96
C PHE A 24 23.70 1.90 13.06
N LEU A 25 23.22 1.28 11.98
CA LEU A 25 24.03 0.63 10.96
C LEU A 25 24.59 1.61 9.90
N GLY A 26 24.26 2.91 9.99
CA GLY A 26 24.71 3.92 9.02
C GLY A 26 24.09 3.76 7.63
N ILE A 27 22.95 3.07 7.53
CA ILE A 27 22.24 2.87 6.27
C ILE A 27 21.53 4.17 5.88
N PRO A 28 21.72 4.68 4.65
CA PRO A 28 20.96 5.82 4.13
C PRO A 28 19.45 5.62 4.27
N ALA A 29 18.74 6.65 4.76
CA ALA A 29 17.32 6.57 5.11
C ALA A 29 16.40 6.22 3.92
N ASP A 30 16.83 6.55 2.70
CA ASP A 30 16.14 6.25 1.44
C ASP A 30 16.24 4.77 1.02
N LEU A 31 17.12 3.98 1.64
CA LEU A 31 17.28 2.55 1.36
C LEU A 31 16.39 1.63 2.20
N GLY A 32 15.66 2.15 3.19
CA GLY A 32 14.80 1.35 4.06
C GLY A 32 13.78 0.50 3.30
N THR A 33 13.11 1.09 2.30
CA THR A 33 12.15 0.38 1.44
C THR A 33 12.82 -0.71 0.60
N SER A 34 14.04 -0.46 0.12
CA SER A 34 14.80 -1.44 -0.68
C SER A 34 15.17 -2.67 0.14
N ILE A 35 15.60 -2.48 1.39
CA ILE A 35 15.91 -3.58 2.31
C ILE A 35 14.64 -4.38 2.64
N PHE A 36 13.52 -3.68 2.91
CA PHE A 36 12.23 -4.34 3.10
C PHE A 36 11.85 -5.19 1.88
N ALA A 37 11.99 -4.66 0.67
CA ALA A 37 11.68 -5.39 -0.55
C ALA A 37 12.54 -6.66 -0.68
N VAL A 38 13.85 -6.57 -0.48
CA VAL A 38 14.75 -7.74 -0.48
C VAL A 38 14.30 -8.78 0.55
N GLY A 39 13.96 -8.37 1.77
CA GLY A 39 13.45 -9.29 2.80
C GLY A 39 12.10 -9.93 2.47
N ARG A 40 11.25 -9.24 1.70
CA ARG A 40 9.92 -9.73 1.32
C ARG A 40 9.88 -10.56 0.04
N MET A 41 10.90 -10.46 -0.81
CA MET A 41 10.99 -11.17 -2.11
C MET A 41 10.61 -12.65 -2.01
N ALA A 42 11.17 -13.39 -1.05
CA ALA A 42 10.88 -14.82 -0.88
C ALA A 42 9.38 -15.08 -0.61
N GLY A 43 8.74 -14.25 0.22
CA GLY A 43 7.31 -14.38 0.52
C GLY A 43 6.42 -13.98 -0.65
N TRP A 44 6.81 -12.97 -1.43
CA TRP A 44 6.08 -12.63 -2.66
C TRP A 44 6.14 -13.76 -3.69
N CYS A 45 7.33 -14.32 -3.93
CA CYS A 45 7.49 -15.47 -4.81
C CYS A 45 6.69 -16.68 -4.31
N ALA A 46 6.70 -16.95 -3.00
CA ALA A 46 5.89 -18.02 -2.41
C ALA A 46 4.39 -17.84 -2.69
N HIS A 47 3.84 -16.66 -2.42
CA HIS A 47 2.43 -16.38 -2.71
C HIS A 47 2.08 -16.44 -4.19
N ILE A 48 3.00 -16.06 -5.08
CA ILE A 48 2.81 -16.24 -6.53
C ILE A 48 2.72 -17.73 -6.89
N MET A 49 3.60 -18.56 -6.32
CA MET A 49 3.55 -20.01 -6.54
C MET A 49 2.26 -20.63 -5.98
N GLU A 50 1.82 -20.22 -4.78
CA GLU A 50 0.55 -20.63 -4.19
C GLU A 50 -0.63 -20.26 -5.10
N GLN A 51 -0.66 -19.02 -5.60
CA GLN A 51 -1.68 -18.55 -6.54
C GLN A 51 -1.65 -19.36 -7.85
N HIS A 52 -0.48 -19.76 -8.36
CA HIS A 52 -0.42 -20.63 -9.54
C HIS A 52 -0.91 -22.06 -9.27
N GLY A 53 -0.84 -22.54 -8.03
CA GLY A 53 -1.30 -23.87 -7.63
C GLY A 53 -2.83 -24.01 -7.60
N ASP A 54 -3.56 -22.96 -7.20
CA ASP A 54 -5.03 -22.91 -7.20
C ASP A 54 -5.51 -21.54 -7.73
N ASN A 55 -5.32 -21.34 -9.03
CA ASN A 55 -5.42 -20.01 -9.60
C ASN A 55 -6.85 -19.54 -9.83
N ARG A 56 -7.21 -18.41 -9.21
CA ARG A 56 -8.43 -17.65 -9.49
C ARG A 56 -8.09 -16.23 -9.92
N LEU A 57 -8.64 -15.80 -11.06
CA LEU A 57 -8.51 -14.42 -11.53
C LEU A 57 -9.11 -13.45 -10.51
N ILE A 58 -8.28 -12.52 -10.03
CA ILE A 58 -8.71 -11.41 -9.19
C ILE A 58 -9.28 -10.32 -10.11
N ARG A 59 -10.61 -10.18 -10.11
CA ARG A 59 -11.33 -9.21 -10.94
C ARG A 59 -12.40 -8.45 -10.12
N PRO A 60 -11.99 -7.46 -9.32
CA PRO A 60 -12.94 -6.62 -8.61
C PRO A 60 -13.74 -5.73 -9.57
N GLU A 61 -14.93 -5.33 -9.15
CA GLU A 61 -15.74 -4.32 -9.83
C GLU A 61 -15.54 -2.95 -9.16
N SER A 62 -15.97 -1.89 -9.83
CA SER A 62 -15.98 -0.54 -9.27
C SER A 62 -17.34 0.08 -9.49
N GLU A 63 -17.81 0.84 -8.50
CA GLU A 63 -19.04 1.60 -8.60
C GLU A 63 -18.76 2.92 -9.35
N TYR A 64 -19.52 3.18 -10.41
CA TYR A 64 -19.42 4.44 -11.14
C TYR A 64 -20.29 5.51 -10.49
N ILE A 65 -19.65 6.48 -9.83
CA ILE A 65 -20.29 7.65 -9.19
C ILE A 65 -20.13 8.95 -10.01
N GLY A 66 -19.70 8.83 -11.28
CA GLY A 66 -19.46 9.97 -12.15
C GLY A 66 -20.74 10.51 -12.81
N PRO A 67 -20.71 11.76 -13.31
CA PRO A 67 -21.77 12.30 -14.15
C PRO A 67 -21.87 11.55 -15.49
N THR A 68 -23.04 10.99 -15.80
CA THR A 68 -23.35 10.34 -17.08
C THR A 68 -23.84 11.34 -18.13
N GLY A 69 -23.85 10.93 -19.40
CA GLY A 69 -24.52 11.71 -20.46
C GLY A 69 -23.84 13.03 -20.84
N LYS A 70 -22.55 13.22 -20.54
CA LYS A 70 -21.84 14.43 -20.94
C LYS A 70 -21.83 14.56 -22.46
N ARG A 71 -22.27 15.72 -22.96
CA ARG A 71 -22.10 16.10 -24.35
C ARG A 71 -20.67 16.59 -24.55
N TRP A 72 -20.04 16.14 -25.63
CA TRP A 72 -18.72 16.63 -26.03
C TRP A 72 -18.80 18.11 -26.44
N VAL A 73 -17.81 18.90 -26.01
CA VAL A 73 -17.68 20.33 -26.31
C VAL A 73 -16.40 20.58 -27.13
N PRO A 74 -16.49 21.19 -28.33
CA PRO A 74 -15.33 21.56 -29.13
C PRO A 74 -14.36 22.43 -28.34
N LEU A 75 -13.05 22.30 -28.60
CA LEU A 75 -12.02 23.04 -27.85
C LEU A 75 -12.24 24.56 -27.86
N ALA A 76 -12.74 25.10 -28.97
CA ALA A 76 -13.04 26.53 -29.10
C ALA A 76 -14.24 27.00 -28.26
N GLU A 77 -15.04 26.07 -27.71
CA GLU A 77 -16.30 26.32 -26.98
C GLU A 77 -16.24 25.83 -25.52
N ARG A 78 -15.06 25.42 -25.04
CA ARG A 78 -14.85 24.94 -23.66
C ARG A 78 -14.70 26.06 -22.66
#